data_AF-A0A4Z2G7H6-F1
#
_entry.id   AF-A0A4Z2G7H6-F1
#
_cell.length_a   1.000
_cell.length_b   1.000
_cell.length_c   1.000
_cell.angle_alpha   90.00
_cell.angle_beta   90.00
_cell.angle_gamma   90.00
#
_symmetry.space_group_name_H-M   'P 1'
#
loop_
_entity.id
_entity.type
_entity.pdbx_description
1 polymer ?
#
loop_
_entity_poly.entity_id
_entity_poly.type
_entity_poly.pdbx_seq_one_letter_code
_entity_poly.pdbx_strand_id
1 'polypeptide(L)'
;MGVYLPCIQNIFGVILFLRMTWMVGVGGVLGSFIIVFMCCSTTMLTAISMSAIATNGVVPGEWACIYIVPQMAIFRIEGLEGPEAELALLNNMRVYGTVVLGLMSLVVFVGVKYVNKLALAFLACVILSIVAVYAGVIKTAIDPPVFPVCLLGNRTLLSKSYDVCAKVVEIDNETVTTALWRNFCDGEALNATCDQYFTDNDVTEIQGIPGVASGILAENLFGNFLEKGMFLEKRGVASGANTDGPPTNSNRYVMADITSFFTLLVGIYFPSVTGQRVRGRKGEVKGK
;
A
#
# COMPACT_ATOMS: atom_id res chain seq x y z
N MET A 1 -7.53 -16.27 28.04
CA MET A 1 -6.59 -15.27 27.47
C MET A 1 -5.48 -15.86 26.58
N GLY A 2 -4.79 -16.93 26.96
CA GLY A 2 -3.56 -17.39 26.26
C GLY A 2 -3.64 -17.76 24.76
N VAL A 3 -4.83 -17.93 24.18
CA VAL A 3 -5.02 -18.19 22.73
C VAL A 3 -5.42 -16.92 21.96
N TYR A 4 -6.11 -15.98 22.62
CA TYR A 4 -6.67 -14.78 21.99
C TYR A 4 -5.59 -13.79 21.55
N LEU A 5 -4.62 -13.48 22.44
CA LEU A 5 -3.56 -12.51 22.16
C LEU A 5 -2.63 -12.99 21.00
N PRO A 6 -2.18 -14.25 20.93
CA PRO A 6 -1.42 -14.74 19.77
C PRO A 6 -2.21 -14.75 18.45
N CYS A 7 -3.53 -15.02 18.48
CA CYS A 7 -4.35 -14.95 17.27
C CYS A 7 -4.45 -13.51 16.75
N ILE A 8 -4.68 -12.52 17.64
CA ILE A 8 -4.73 -11.10 17.25
C ILE A 8 -3.40 -10.65 16.65
N GLN A 9 -2.28 -11.01 17.28
CA GLN A 9 -0.94 -10.62 16.81
C GLN A 9 -0.59 -11.21 15.43
N ASN A 10 -1.15 -12.36 15.06
CA ASN A 10 -0.97 -12.95 13.73
C ASN A 10 -1.92 -12.40 12.65
N ILE A 11 -3.03 -11.77 13.03
CA ILE A 11 -4.01 -11.19 12.09
C ILE A 11 -3.64 -9.73 11.76
N PHE A 12 -3.23 -8.93 12.75
CA PHE A 12 -2.80 -7.55 12.53
C PHE A 12 -1.36 -7.47 12.00
N GLY A 13 -1.17 -7.94 10.77
CA GLY A 13 0.09 -7.89 10.03
C GLY A 13 0.32 -6.56 9.29
N VAL A 14 1.56 -6.37 8.85
CA VAL A 14 2.03 -5.18 8.09
C VAL A 14 1.23 -4.93 6.80
N ILE A 15 0.66 -5.99 6.20
CA ILE A 15 -0.17 -5.91 4.98
C ILE A 15 -1.38 -5.00 5.19
N LEU A 16 -1.98 -4.99 6.39
CA LEU A 16 -3.12 -4.13 6.71
C LEU A 16 -2.75 -2.64 6.63
N PHE A 17 -1.56 -2.25 7.07
CA PHE A 17 -1.14 -0.85 7.02
C PHE A 17 -0.63 -0.42 5.63
N LEU A 18 0.13 -1.27 4.93
CA LEU A 18 0.78 -0.89 3.66
C LEU A 18 -0.07 -1.12 2.41
N ARG A 19 -1.02 -2.08 2.41
CA ARG A 19 -1.77 -2.45 1.20
C ARG A 19 -3.25 -2.05 1.23
N MET A 20 -3.83 -1.73 2.38
CA MET A 20 -5.25 -1.32 2.45
C MET A 20 -5.50 0.05 1.81
N THR A 21 -4.61 1.02 1.98
CA THR A 21 -4.73 2.35 1.34
C THR A 21 -4.72 2.23 -0.19
N TRP A 22 -3.79 1.46 -0.75
CA TRP A 22 -3.72 1.17 -2.18
C TRP A 22 -4.94 0.39 -2.68
N MET A 23 -5.39 -0.63 -1.94
CA MET A 23 -6.58 -1.40 -2.29
C MET A 23 -7.85 -0.53 -2.33
N VAL A 24 -8.04 0.36 -1.34
CA VAL A 24 -9.17 1.28 -1.31
C VAL A 24 -9.09 2.31 -2.44
N GLY A 25 -7.89 2.80 -2.79
CA GLY A 25 -7.70 3.69 -3.94
C GLY A 25 -8.03 3.03 -5.29
N VAL A 26 -7.66 1.76 -5.49
CA VAL A 26 -7.85 1.04 -6.76
C VAL A 26 -9.23 0.38 -6.86
N GLY A 27 -9.63 -0.38 -5.84
CA GLY A 27 -10.92 -1.09 -5.80
C GLY A 27 -12.10 -0.21 -5.39
N GLY A 28 -11.85 1.01 -4.94
CA GLY A 28 -12.85 1.89 -4.35
C GLY A 28 -13.30 1.43 -2.97
N VAL A 29 -14.08 2.27 -2.31
CA VAL A 29 -14.65 1.96 -0.99
C VAL A 29 -15.54 0.72 -1.04
N LEU A 30 -16.51 0.68 -1.98
CA LEU A 30 -17.48 -0.41 -2.07
C LEU A 30 -16.83 -1.75 -2.42
N GLY A 31 -15.90 -1.76 -3.40
CA GLY A 31 -15.17 -2.97 -3.78
C GLY A 31 -14.33 -3.52 -2.63
N SER A 32 -13.66 -2.64 -1.89
CA SER A 32 -12.85 -3.03 -0.72
C SER A 32 -13.70 -3.60 0.41
N PHE A 33 -14.88 -3.02 0.70
CA PHE A 33 -15.81 -3.58 1.68
C PHE A 33 -16.26 -5.00 1.32
N ILE A 34 -16.55 -5.28 0.04
CA ILE A 34 -16.93 -6.61 -0.44
C ILE A 34 -15.77 -7.60 -0.26
N ILE A 35 -14.54 -7.22 -0.63
CA ILE A 35 -13.33 -8.05 -0.46
C ILE A 35 -13.11 -8.41 1.02
N VAL A 36 -13.21 -7.42 1.91
CA VAL A 36 -13.06 -7.63 3.36
C VAL A 36 -14.14 -8.58 3.89
N PHE A 37 -15.41 -8.37 3.52
CA PHE A 37 -16.53 -9.21 3.95
C PHE A 37 -16.38 -10.67 3.46
N MET A 38 -15.99 -10.89 2.21
CA MET A 38 -15.73 -12.22 1.65
C MET A 38 -14.58 -12.95 2.36
N CYS A 39 -13.49 -12.24 2.67
CA CYS A 39 -12.34 -12.81 3.37
C CYS A 39 -12.67 -13.13 4.85
N CYS A 40 -13.39 -12.23 5.53
CA CYS A 40 -13.84 -12.43 6.91
C CYS A 40 -14.85 -13.59 7.05
N SER A 41 -15.83 -13.70 6.15
CA SER A 41 -16.79 -14.82 6.18
C SER A 41 -16.11 -16.18 5.92
N THR A 42 -15.18 -16.24 4.96
CA THR A 42 -14.37 -17.45 4.70
C THR A 42 -13.56 -17.89 5.92
N THR A 43 -12.96 -16.94 6.64
CA THR A 43 -12.19 -17.24 7.86
C THR A 43 -13.09 -17.63 9.03
N MET A 44 -14.25 -17.00 9.22
CA MET A 44 -15.24 -17.42 10.23
C MET A 44 -15.70 -18.87 10.03
N LEU A 45 -16.03 -19.27 8.79
CA LEU A 45 -16.39 -20.66 8.46
C LEU A 45 -15.24 -21.64 8.73
N THR A 46 -14.01 -21.26 8.41
CA THR A 46 -12.81 -22.05 8.68
C THR A 46 -12.56 -22.20 10.20
N ALA A 47 -12.77 -21.13 10.97
CA ALA A 47 -12.63 -21.13 12.43
C ALA A 47 -13.69 -22.01 13.11
N ILE A 48 -14.94 -21.98 12.64
CA ILE A 48 -16.02 -22.88 13.11
C ILE A 48 -15.64 -24.34 12.82
N SER A 49 -15.16 -24.64 11.60
CA SER A 49 -14.72 -25.99 11.23
C SER A 49 -13.56 -26.50 12.11
N MET A 50 -12.53 -25.67 12.35
CA MET A 50 -11.42 -26.04 13.25
C MET A 50 -11.88 -26.20 14.70
N SER A 51 -12.86 -25.41 15.15
CA SER A 51 -13.42 -25.53 16.49
C SER A 51 -14.14 -26.87 16.69
N ALA A 52 -14.92 -27.31 15.70
CA ALA A 52 -15.59 -28.61 15.71
C ALA A 52 -14.59 -29.79 15.69
N ILE A 53 -13.45 -29.66 15.01
CA ILE A 53 -12.37 -30.67 15.05
C ILE A 53 -11.75 -30.72 16.44
N ALA A 54 -11.49 -29.57 17.06
CA ALA A 54 -10.87 -29.48 18.38
C ALA A 54 -11.73 -30.05 19.53
N THR A 55 -13.06 -30.11 19.37
CA THR A 55 -13.98 -30.66 20.37
C THR A 55 -14.23 -32.17 20.28
N ASN A 56 -13.88 -32.82 19.16
CA ASN A 56 -14.31 -34.20 18.87
C ASN A 56 -13.30 -35.32 19.20
N GLY A 57 -12.10 -35.02 19.73
CA GLY A 57 -11.16 -36.06 20.13
C GLY A 57 -9.76 -35.57 20.49
N VAL A 58 -8.92 -36.47 21.03
CA VAL A 58 -7.57 -36.13 21.48
C VAL A 58 -6.67 -35.78 20.30
N VAL A 59 -6.49 -34.48 20.03
CA VAL A 59 -5.65 -33.97 18.93
C VAL A 59 -4.14 -34.19 19.23
N PRO A 60 -3.39 -35.03 18.48
CA PRO A 60 -1.93 -34.97 18.47
C PRO A 60 -1.48 -33.71 17.70
N GLY A 61 -0.37 -33.09 18.11
CA GLY A 61 -0.08 -31.68 17.80
C GLY A 61 0.47 -31.35 16.41
N GLU A 62 0.29 -32.23 15.41
CA GLU A 62 1.21 -32.29 14.25
C GLU A 62 0.58 -31.92 12.89
N TRP A 63 -0.75 -32.02 12.76
CA TRP A 63 -1.47 -31.88 11.48
C TRP A 63 -1.27 -30.54 10.77
N ALA A 64 -0.93 -29.47 11.50
CA ALA A 64 -0.91 -28.11 10.98
C ALA A 64 0.35 -27.74 10.17
N CYS A 65 1.40 -28.58 10.17
CA CYS A 65 2.70 -28.20 9.58
C CYS A 65 2.89 -28.59 8.11
N ILE A 66 2.01 -29.42 7.54
CA ILE A 66 2.23 -30.07 6.23
C ILE A 66 1.83 -29.20 5.03
N TYR A 67 0.90 -28.25 5.19
CA TYR A 67 0.25 -27.54 4.07
C TYR A 67 0.79 -26.13 3.73
N ILE A 68 1.98 -25.74 4.22
CA ILE A 68 2.43 -24.33 4.19
C ILE A 68 3.40 -23.98 3.04
N VAL A 69 3.95 -24.95 2.30
CA VAL A 69 5.00 -24.67 1.28
C VAL A 69 4.66 -25.21 -0.12
N PRO A 70 3.88 -24.46 -0.93
CA PRO A 70 3.82 -24.67 -2.36
C PRO A 70 4.98 -23.93 -3.07
N GLN A 71 6.08 -24.66 -3.31
CA GLN A 71 7.11 -24.46 -4.33
C GLN A 71 7.61 -23.01 -4.63
N MET A 72 8.83 -22.74 -4.18
CA MET A 72 9.59 -21.50 -4.42
C MET A 72 10.26 -21.52 -5.81
N ALA A 73 10.12 -20.45 -6.62
CA ALA A 73 10.53 -20.42 -8.03
C ALA A 73 12.02 -20.07 -8.27
N ILE A 74 12.48 -20.30 -9.52
CA ILE A 74 13.87 -20.66 -9.90
C ILE A 74 14.41 -19.78 -11.07
N PHE A 75 15.60 -19.15 -10.89
CA PHE A 75 16.56 -18.51 -11.85
C PHE A 75 16.30 -17.13 -12.57
N ARG A 76 17.29 -16.65 -13.40
CA ARG A 76 17.64 -15.23 -13.79
C ARG A 76 16.99 -14.70 -15.14
N ILE A 77 17.45 -13.70 -15.95
CA ILE A 77 18.78 -13.07 -16.25
C ILE A 77 18.75 -11.59 -16.80
N GLU A 78 19.87 -10.86 -16.61
CA GLU A 78 20.55 -9.78 -17.40
C GLU A 78 19.84 -8.68 -18.27
N GLY A 79 20.18 -7.40 -17.98
CA GLY A 79 20.40 -6.25 -18.90
C GLY A 79 19.20 -5.60 -19.63
N LEU A 80 19.18 -4.31 -20.00
CA LEU A 80 19.95 -3.12 -19.59
C LEU A 80 19.04 -1.88 -19.80
N GLU A 81 18.95 -0.98 -18.81
CA GLU A 81 18.09 0.24 -18.73
C GLU A 81 16.55 0.06 -18.83
N GLY A 82 15.83 0.57 -17.82
CA GLY A 82 14.43 0.20 -17.57
C GLY A 82 14.32 -1.27 -17.10
N PRO A 83 13.21 -1.68 -16.44
CA PRO A 83 13.15 -2.83 -15.53
C PRO A 83 14.28 -3.10 -14.51
N GLU A 84 15.49 -2.56 -14.69
CA GLU A 84 16.66 -2.79 -13.84
C GLU A 84 16.54 -2.15 -12.46
N ALA A 85 15.76 -1.08 -12.32
CA ALA A 85 15.40 -0.52 -11.03
C ALA A 85 14.45 -1.45 -10.24
N GLU A 86 13.50 -2.11 -10.92
CA GLU A 86 12.67 -3.16 -10.30
C GLU A 86 13.55 -4.35 -9.91
N LEU A 87 14.47 -4.79 -10.77
CA LEU A 87 15.43 -5.86 -10.48
C LEU A 87 16.41 -5.51 -9.34
N ALA A 88 16.88 -4.26 -9.25
CA ALA A 88 17.72 -3.79 -8.16
C ALA A 88 16.94 -3.73 -6.84
N LEU A 89 15.68 -3.26 -6.86
CA LEU A 89 14.79 -3.28 -5.70
C LEU A 89 14.46 -4.72 -5.26
N LEU A 90 14.21 -5.63 -6.20
CA LEU A 90 14.00 -7.06 -5.94
C LEU A 90 15.26 -7.75 -5.40
N ASN A 91 16.44 -7.42 -5.92
CA ASN A 91 17.72 -7.94 -5.41
C ASN A 91 18.03 -7.39 -4.01
N ASN A 92 17.75 -6.11 -3.76
CA ASN A 92 17.81 -5.54 -2.41
C ASN A 92 16.84 -6.26 -1.47
N MET A 93 15.58 -6.48 -1.87
CA MET A 93 14.61 -7.26 -1.09
C MET A 93 15.05 -8.70 -0.84
N ARG A 94 15.75 -9.35 -1.80
CA ARG A 94 16.34 -10.68 -1.61
C ARG A 94 17.49 -10.66 -0.60
N VAL A 95 18.41 -9.71 -0.69
CA VAL A 95 19.57 -9.59 0.23
C VAL A 95 19.11 -9.20 1.64
N TYR A 96 18.29 -8.16 1.79
CA TYR A 96 17.71 -7.81 3.09
C TYR A 96 16.83 -8.94 3.62
N GLY A 97 16.08 -9.64 2.75
CA GLY A 97 15.29 -10.81 3.10
C GLY A 97 16.12 -11.96 3.68
N THR A 98 17.21 -12.37 3.02
CA THR A 98 18.07 -13.46 3.54
C THR A 98 18.79 -13.06 4.82
N VAL A 99 19.28 -11.82 4.94
CA VAL A 99 19.90 -11.30 6.17
C VAL A 99 18.91 -11.27 7.33
N VAL A 100 17.69 -10.76 7.12
CA VAL A 100 16.65 -10.70 8.17
C VAL A 100 16.18 -12.10 8.56
N LEU A 101 16.01 -13.02 7.60
CA LEU A 101 15.68 -14.42 7.89
C LEU A 101 16.79 -15.12 8.70
N GLY A 102 18.06 -14.88 8.36
CA GLY A 102 19.21 -15.36 9.13
C GLY A 102 19.19 -14.85 10.58
N LEU A 103 19.00 -13.54 10.76
CA LEU A 103 18.91 -12.92 12.09
C LEU A 103 17.71 -13.48 12.90
N MET A 104 16.53 -13.60 12.29
CA MET A 104 15.35 -14.16 12.94
C MET A 104 15.54 -15.63 13.33
N SER A 105 16.21 -16.44 12.50
CA SER A 105 16.53 -17.83 12.83
C SER A 105 17.46 -17.94 14.04
N LEU A 106 18.47 -17.07 14.14
CA LEU A 106 19.39 -16.99 15.27
C LEU A 106 18.64 -16.58 16.56
N VAL A 107 17.76 -15.58 16.49
CA VAL A 107 16.93 -15.15 17.63
C VAL A 107 16.01 -16.27 18.13
N VAL A 108 15.42 -17.05 17.22
CA VAL A 108 14.62 -18.24 17.58
C VAL A 108 15.48 -19.32 18.25
N PHE A 109 16.69 -19.56 17.75
CA PHE A 109 17.64 -20.54 18.28
C PHE A 109 18.16 -20.16 19.68
N VAL A 110 18.53 -18.89 19.91
CA VAL A 110 19.03 -18.38 21.20
C VAL A 110 17.96 -18.45 22.31
N GLY A 111 16.67 -18.32 21.97
CA GLY A 111 15.62 -18.77 22.87
C GLY A 111 14.24 -18.17 22.64
N VAL A 112 13.33 -18.99 22.12
CA VAL A 112 11.87 -18.71 22.03
C VAL A 112 11.22 -18.24 23.34
N LYS A 113 11.82 -18.51 24.51
CA LYS A 113 11.37 -18.02 25.82
C LYS A 113 11.40 -16.48 25.91
N TYR A 114 12.42 -15.83 25.35
CA TYR A 114 12.54 -14.36 25.37
C TYR A 114 11.55 -13.72 24.38
N VAL A 115 11.44 -14.29 23.18
CA VAL A 115 10.48 -13.83 22.14
C VAL A 115 9.04 -13.85 22.68
N ASN A 116 8.64 -14.91 23.40
CA ASN A 116 7.32 -15.01 24.03
C ASN A 116 7.08 -13.94 25.11
N LYS A 117 8.13 -13.35 25.71
CA LYS A 117 8.01 -12.26 26.70
C LYS A 117 7.93 -10.89 26.03
N LEU A 118 8.61 -10.70 24.89
CA LEU A 118 8.55 -9.48 24.07
C LEU A 118 7.28 -9.38 23.21
N ALA A 119 6.59 -10.49 22.96
CA ALA A 119 5.33 -10.54 22.19
C ALA A 119 4.28 -9.51 22.66
N LEU A 120 4.17 -9.27 23.98
CA LEU A 120 3.24 -8.28 24.53
C LEU A 120 3.59 -6.83 24.14
N ALA A 121 4.88 -6.50 23.99
CA ALA A 121 5.32 -5.17 23.55
C ALA A 121 5.02 -4.94 22.07
N PHE A 122 5.18 -5.96 21.23
CA PHE A 122 4.78 -5.90 19.82
C PHE A 122 3.26 -5.73 19.67
N LEU A 123 2.45 -6.45 20.47
CA LEU A 123 1.00 -6.26 20.51
C LEU A 123 0.63 -4.82 20.91
N ALA A 124 1.27 -4.27 21.94
CA ALA A 124 1.03 -2.89 22.38
C ALA A 124 1.35 -1.87 21.28
N CYS A 125 2.45 -2.05 20.55
CA CYS A 125 2.81 -1.20 19.40
C CYS A 125 1.72 -1.19 18.32
N VAL A 126 1.19 -2.36 17.96
CA VAL A 126 0.10 -2.48 16.97
C VAL A 126 -1.21 -1.87 17.46
N ILE A 127 -1.56 -2.01 18.74
CA ILE A 127 -2.76 -1.38 19.30
C ILE A 127 -2.60 0.15 19.28
N LEU A 128 -1.43 0.68 19.65
CA LEU A 128 -1.14 2.11 19.62
C LEU A 128 -1.18 2.68 18.19
N SER A 129 -0.70 1.95 17.17
CA SER A 129 -0.79 2.42 15.78
C SER A 129 -2.24 2.44 15.27
N ILE A 130 -3.07 1.44 15.62
CA ILE A 130 -4.50 1.44 15.31
C ILE A 130 -5.20 2.64 15.96
N VAL A 131 -4.95 2.90 17.25
CA VAL A 131 -5.51 4.05 17.97
C VAL A 131 -5.05 5.39 17.35
N ALA A 132 -3.78 5.50 16.95
CA ALA A 132 -3.26 6.68 16.27
C ALA A 132 -3.95 6.94 14.91
N VAL A 133 -4.25 5.89 14.14
CA VAL A 133 -5.03 6.03 12.89
C VAL A 133 -6.44 6.57 13.17
N TYR A 134 -7.16 6.00 14.15
CA TYR A 134 -8.49 6.51 14.51
C TYR A 134 -8.46 7.95 15.03
N ALA A 135 -7.48 8.30 15.87
CA ALA A 135 -7.30 9.66 16.36
C ALA A 135 -6.98 10.64 15.20
N GLY A 136 -6.16 10.21 14.24
CA GLY A 136 -5.89 10.97 13.01
C GLY A 136 -7.15 11.23 12.20
N VAL A 137 -7.97 10.21 11.94
CA VAL A 137 -9.26 10.34 11.23
C VAL A 137 -10.17 11.36 11.91
N ILE A 138 -10.35 11.27 13.24
CA ILE A 138 -11.16 12.23 14.01
C ILE A 138 -10.56 13.65 13.90
N LYS A 139 -9.24 13.80 14.01
CA LYS A 139 -8.56 15.09 13.87
C LYS A 139 -8.80 15.72 12.49
N THR A 140 -8.84 14.92 11.42
CA THR A 140 -9.17 15.42 10.06
C THR A 140 -10.62 15.85 9.85
N ALA A 141 -11.52 15.59 10.80
CA ALA A 141 -12.88 16.12 10.77
C ALA A 141 -12.95 17.58 11.27
N ILE A 142 -11.94 18.02 12.03
CA ILE A 142 -11.87 19.36 12.64
C ILE A 142 -10.84 20.20 11.87
N ASP A 143 -9.58 19.75 11.84
CA ASP A 143 -8.49 20.43 11.13
C ASP A 143 -7.78 19.42 10.20
N PRO A 144 -8.07 19.41 8.89
CA PRO A 144 -7.37 18.54 7.95
C PRO A 144 -5.90 18.99 7.78
N PRO A 145 -4.93 18.05 7.76
CA PRO A 145 -3.52 18.40 7.59
C PRO A 145 -3.23 18.85 6.16
N VAL A 146 -2.40 19.89 6.01
CA VAL A 146 -2.00 20.42 4.69
C VAL A 146 -0.91 19.53 4.09
N PHE A 147 -1.33 18.66 3.17
CA PHE A 147 -0.45 17.86 2.32
C PHE A 147 -0.84 18.11 0.86
N PRO A 148 -0.19 19.05 0.16
CA PRO A 148 -0.50 19.35 -1.23
C PRO A 148 0.02 18.27 -2.18
N VAL A 149 -0.68 18.11 -3.30
CA VAL A 149 -0.33 17.24 -4.43
C VAL A 149 -0.51 18.05 -5.70
N CYS A 150 0.51 18.04 -6.56
CA CYS A 150 0.50 18.79 -7.81
C CYS A 150 -0.09 17.98 -8.96
N LEU A 151 -1.05 18.57 -9.67
CA LEU A 151 -1.63 18.05 -10.90
C LEU A 151 -1.19 18.92 -12.08
N LEU A 152 -0.94 18.29 -13.23
CA LEU A 152 -0.87 18.94 -14.53
C LEU A 152 -2.10 18.49 -15.33
N GLY A 153 -3.06 19.39 -15.56
CA GLY A 153 -4.39 19.01 -16.05
C GLY A 153 -5.03 17.97 -15.15
N ASN A 154 -5.30 16.78 -15.69
CA ASN A 154 -5.84 15.64 -14.93
C ASN A 154 -4.75 14.69 -14.38
N ARG A 155 -3.47 14.81 -14.77
CA ARG A 155 -2.40 13.85 -14.42
C ARG A 155 -1.64 14.23 -13.15
N THR A 156 -1.36 13.23 -12.31
CA THR A 156 -0.61 13.42 -11.06
C THR A 156 0.90 13.50 -11.31
N LEU A 157 1.55 14.58 -10.86
CA LEU A 157 2.99 14.76 -10.94
C LEU A 157 3.71 14.07 -9.76
N LEU A 158 4.91 13.56 -10.02
CA LEU A 158 5.77 12.97 -9.00
C LEU A 158 6.33 14.09 -8.10
N SER A 159 6.11 14.04 -6.78
CA SER A 159 6.60 15.08 -5.84
C SER A 159 8.13 15.33 -5.88
N LYS A 160 8.93 14.41 -6.43
CA LYS A 160 10.38 14.60 -6.64
C LYS A 160 10.75 15.28 -7.96
N SER A 161 9.79 15.57 -8.85
CA SER A 161 10.01 16.21 -10.15
C SER A 161 9.71 17.71 -10.16
N TYR A 162 9.41 18.31 -9.02
CA TYR A 162 9.20 19.74 -8.87
C TYR A 162 9.60 20.20 -7.47
N ASP A 163 9.76 21.52 -7.34
CA ASP A 163 10.03 22.20 -6.07
C ASP A 163 8.75 22.95 -5.64
N VAL A 164 8.26 23.84 -6.51
CA VAL A 164 6.97 24.53 -6.39
C VAL A 164 5.98 23.99 -7.42
N CYS A 165 4.70 23.86 -7.03
CA CYS A 165 3.60 23.46 -7.92
C CYS A 165 3.13 24.63 -8.83
N ALA A 166 4.04 25.17 -9.63
CA ALA A 166 3.77 26.26 -10.57
C ALA A 166 4.69 26.16 -11.79
N LYS A 167 4.23 26.65 -12.95
CA LYS A 167 5.06 26.75 -14.17
C LYS A 167 6.13 27.85 -14.04
N VAL A 168 5.74 28.99 -13.46
CA VAL A 168 6.56 30.17 -13.22
C VAL A 168 6.31 30.69 -11.80
N VAL A 169 7.29 31.40 -11.24
CA VAL A 169 7.18 32.09 -9.94
C VAL A 169 7.76 33.49 -10.10
N GLU A 170 7.12 34.48 -9.48
CA GLU A 170 7.65 35.85 -9.45
C GLU A 170 8.65 36.00 -8.29
N ILE A 171 9.88 36.39 -8.62
CA ILE A 171 10.96 36.67 -7.66
C ILE A 171 11.44 38.09 -7.97
N ASP A 172 11.40 38.99 -6.99
CA ASP A 172 11.82 40.39 -7.13
C ASP A 172 11.17 41.19 -8.28
N ASN A 173 9.92 40.85 -8.62
CA ASN A 173 9.12 41.31 -9.79
C ASN A 173 9.59 40.80 -11.17
N GLU A 174 10.49 39.82 -11.22
CA GLU A 174 10.83 39.10 -12.44
C GLU A 174 10.14 37.73 -12.49
N THR A 175 9.60 37.34 -13.65
CA THR A 175 8.96 36.04 -13.86
C THR A 175 9.99 34.96 -14.18
N VAL A 176 10.27 34.09 -13.22
CA VAL A 176 11.30 33.04 -13.33
C VAL A 176 10.64 31.67 -13.52
N THR A 177 11.21 30.84 -14.41
CA THR A 177 10.75 29.46 -14.64
C THR A 177 11.13 28.53 -13.49
N THR A 178 10.26 27.60 -13.11
CA THR A 178 10.52 26.68 -11.99
C THR A 178 11.33 25.44 -12.39
N ALA A 179 11.74 24.64 -11.40
CA ALA A 179 12.28 23.30 -11.64
C ALA A 179 11.30 22.36 -12.38
N LEU A 180 9.99 22.62 -12.30
CA LEU A 180 8.97 21.90 -13.08
C LEU A 180 9.08 22.23 -14.57
N TRP A 181 9.27 23.51 -14.92
CA TRP A 181 9.47 23.95 -16.32
C TRP A 181 10.65 23.24 -16.99
N ARG A 182 11.82 23.21 -16.32
CA ARG A 182 13.03 22.48 -16.78
C ARG A 182 12.81 20.98 -17.04
N ASN A 183 11.74 20.37 -16.49
CA ASN A 183 11.44 18.95 -16.68
C ASN A 183 10.47 18.67 -17.86
N PHE A 184 9.85 19.71 -18.43
CA PHE A 184 8.90 19.62 -19.53
C PHE A 184 9.25 20.49 -20.75
N CYS A 185 10.31 21.30 -20.67
CA CYS A 185 10.77 22.19 -21.72
C CYS A 185 12.29 22.07 -21.94
N ASP A 186 12.76 22.30 -23.17
CA ASP A 186 14.17 22.14 -23.57
C ASP A 186 15.12 23.22 -23.02
N GLY A 187 14.64 24.11 -22.16
CA GLY A 187 15.44 25.19 -21.59
C GLY A 187 14.73 26.03 -20.54
N GLU A 188 15.47 26.98 -19.97
CA GLU A 188 15.05 27.84 -18.85
C GLU A 188 14.39 29.15 -19.30
N ALA A 189 14.44 29.44 -20.60
CA ALA A 189 13.76 30.60 -21.16
C ALA A 189 12.26 30.36 -21.27
N LEU A 190 11.46 31.41 -21.04
CA LEU A 190 10.00 31.40 -21.26
C LEU A 190 9.60 31.09 -22.72
N ASN A 191 10.52 31.29 -23.66
CA ASN A 191 10.35 31.00 -25.09
C ASN A 191 10.86 29.59 -25.51
N ALA A 192 11.20 28.72 -24.55
CA ALA A 192 11.65 27.37 -24.87
C ALA A 192 10.50 26.52 -25.45
N THR A 193 10.84 25.57 -26.32
CA THR A 193 9.89 24.53 -26.75
C THR A 193 9.56 23.64 -25.55
N CYS A 194 8.26 23.39 -25.34
CA CYS A 194 7.74 22.58 -24.25
C CYS A 194 6.89 21.42 -24.76
N ASP A 195 6.69 20.41 -23.92
CA ASP A 195 5.70 19.35 -24.14
C ASP A 195 4.32 19.97 -24.41
N GLN A 196 3.63 19.46 -25.44
CA GLN A 196 2.33 19.97 -25.86
C GLN A 196 1.29 19.84 -24.74
N TYR A 197 1.29 18.71 -24.01
CA TYR A 197 0.37 18.51 -22.89
C TYR A 197 0.66 19.49 -21.73
N PHE A 198 1.93 19.86 -21.51
CA PHE A 198 2.32 20.86 -20.50
C PHE A 198 1.94 22.29 -20.91
N THR A 199 1.88 22.56 -22.22
CA THR A 199 1.44 23.86 -22.74
C THR A 199 -0.08 24.01 -22.68
N ASP A 200 -0.81 22.97 -23.10
CA ASP A 200 -2.27 22.95 -23.20
C ASP A 200 -3.02 22.86 -21.86
N ASN A 201 -2.35 22.50 -20.77
CA ASN A 201 -2.96 22.25 -19.46
C ASN A 201 -2.38 23.12 -18.35
N ASP A 202 -3.23 23.62 -17.46
CA ASP A 202 -2.79 24.34 -16.26
C ASP A 202 -2.23 23.40 -15.18
N VAL A 203 -1.34 23.95 -14.36
CA VAL A 203 -0.83 23.29 -13.15
C VAL A 203 -1.71 23.70 -11.98
N THR A 204 -2.22 22.73 -11.22
CA THR A 204 -3.10 22.97 -10.07
C THR A 204 -2.64 22.19 -8.84
N GLU A 205 -2.75 22.84 -7.68
CA GLU A 205 -2.42 22.23 -6.39
C GLU A 205 -3.70 21.80 -5.68
N ILE A 206 -3.78 20.52 -5.28
CA ILE A 206 -4.92 19.97 -4.54
C ILE A 206 -4.46 19.38 -3.19
N GLN A 207 -5.34 19.40 -2.19
CA GLN A 207 -5.05 18.79 -0.89
C GLN A 207 -5.24 17.26 -0.98
N GLY A 208 -4.17 16.50 -0.72
CA GLY A 208 -4.20 15.03 -0.72
C GLY A 208 -4.98 14.43 0.46
N ILE A 209 -5.17 15.19 1.55
CA ILE A 209 -6.00 14.81 2.70
C ILE A 209 -7.01 15.94 3.00
N PRO A 210 -8.12 16.05 2.25
CA PRO A 210 -9.13 17.10 2.45
C PRO A 210 -10.00 16.88 3.71
N GLY A 211 -9.80 15.77 4.42
CA GLY A 211 -10.53 15.41 5.65
C GLY A 211 -11.89 14.75 5.40
N VAL A 212 -12.43 14.11 6.43
CA VAL A 212 -13.66 13.28 6.31
C VAL A 212 -14.93 14.09 6.06
N ALA A 213 -14.95 15.39 6.39
CA ALA A 213 -16.09 16.27 6.16
C ALA A 213 -16.21 16.76 4.70
N SER A 214 -15.20 16.55 3.86
CA SER A 214 -15.11 17.09 2.50
C SER A 214 -16.05 16.45 1.46
N GLY A 215 -16.75 15.35 1.81
CA GLY A 215 -17.57 14.59 0.86
C GLY A 215 -16.79 13.70 -0.12
N ILE A 216 -15.44 13.70 -0.06
CA ILE A 216 -14.53 12.96 -0.97
C ILE A 216 -14.80 11.45 -1.05
N LEU A 217 -15.52 10.88 -0.06
CA LEU A 217 -15.94 9.48 -0.04
C LEU A 217 -16.84 9.12 -1.24
N ALA A 218 -17.67 10.05 -1.73
CA ALA A 218 -18.55 9.82 -2.87
C ALA A 218 -17.75 9.61 -4.17
N GLU A 219 -16.69 10.40 -4.38
CA GLU A 219 -15.81 10.28 -5.55
C GLU A 219 -15.00 8.97 -5.56
N ASN A 220 -14.72 8.42 -4.37
CA ASN A 220 -13.94 7.19 -4.18
C ASN A 220 -14.82 5.95 -3.93
N LEU A 221 -16.15 6.06 -4.10
CA LEU A 221 -17.07 4.96 -3.82
C LEU A 221 -16.82 3.76 -4.73
N PHE A 222 -16.51 4.03 -6.01
CA PHE A 222 -16.22 3.05 -7.05
C PHE A 222 -14.74 3.06 -7.44
N GLY A 223 -14.19 1.88 -7.73
CA GLY A 223 -12.79 1.73 -8.11
C GLY A 223 -12.40 2.35 -9.45
N ASN A 224 -11.10 2.38 -9.68
CA ASN A 224 -10.48 2.68 -10.97
C ASN A 224 -9.39 1.63 -11.23
N PHE A 225 -9.71 0.62 -12.04
CA PHE A 225 -8.77 -0.41 -12.44
C PHE A 225 -7.88 0.13 -13.57
N LEU A 226 -6.57 0.14 -13.33
CA LEU A 226 -5.55 0.64 -14.25
C LEU A 226 -4.63 -0.49 -14.70
N GLU A 227 -4.15 -0.41 -15.94
CA GLU A 227 -3.09 -1.27 -16.50
C GLU A 227 -1.69 -0.74 -16.15
N LYS A 228 -0.67 -1.62 -16.10
CA LYS A 228 0.72 -1.23 -15.80
C LYS A 228 1.19 -0.16 -16.80
N GLY A 229 1.75 0.93 -16.29
CA GLY A 229 2.27 2.05 -17.09
C GLY A 229 1.28 3.18 -17.39
N MET A 230 -0.02 3.01 -17.08
CA MET A 230 -1.00 4.10 -17.23
C MET A 230 -0.77 5.22 -16.20
N PHE A 231 -0.98 6.48 -16.60
CA PHE A 231 -0.88 7.63 -15.69
C PHE A 231 -1.99 7.62 -14.63
N LEU A 232 -1.68 8.08 -13.42
CA LEU A 232 -2.66 8.25 -12.35
C LEU A 232 -3.42 9.58 -12.52
N GLU A 233 -4.65 9.49 -13.03
CA GLU A 233 -5.49 10.65 -13.35
C GLU A 233 -6.59 10.90 -12.31
N LYS A 234 -6.83 12.19 -11.99
CA LYS A 234 -7.91 12.61 -11.09
C LYS A 234 -9.20 12.84 -11.88
N ARG A 235 -10.22 12.00 -11.64
CA ARG A 235 -11.58 12.22 -12.16
C ARG A 235 -12.14 13.57 -11.68
N GLY A 236 -12.84 14.28 -12.57
CA GLY A 236 -13.51 15.55 -12.28
C GLY A 236 -12.69 16.82 -12.57
N VAL A 237 -11.41 16.69 -12.94
CA VAL A 237 -10.56 17.81 -13.36
C VAL A 237 -10.57 17.92 -14.89
N ALA A 238 -10.68 19.13 -15.42
CA ALA A 238 -10.62 19.37 -16.86
C ALA A 238 -9.18 19.24 -17.38
N SER A 239 -9.02 18.68 -18.58
CA SER A 239 -7.73 18.57 -19.25
C SER A 239 -7.86 18.74 -20.76
N GLY A 240 -6.96 19.53 -21.36
CA GLY A 240 -6.78 19.62 -22.81
C GLY A 240 -6.39 18.27 -23.40
N ALA A 241 -7.07 17.87 -24.48
CA ALA A 241 -6.94 16.54 -25.05
C ALA A 241 -5.64 16.39 -25.86
N ASN A 242 -4.73 15.58 -25.34
CA ASN A 242 -3.67 14.94 -26.13
C ASN A 242 -3.60 13.46 -25.69
N THR A 243 -4.48 12.65 -26.29
CA THR A 243 -4.61 11.19 -26.06
C THR A 243 -3.56 10.37 -26.81
N ASP A 244 -2.99 10.91 -27.89
CA ASP A 244 -2.29 10.12 -28.92
C ASP A 244 -0.83 10.53 -29.14
N GLY A 245 -0.30 11.43 -28.30
CA GLY A 245 1.13 11.75 -28.28
C GLY A 245 1.95 10.63 -27.62
N PRO A 246 3.16 10.30 -28.12
CA PRO A 246 4.04 9.38 -27.41
C PRO A 246 4.35 9.93 -26.00
N PRO A 247 4.43 9.09 -24.96
CA PRO A 247 4.59 9.55 -23.58
C PRO A 247 6.02 10.07 -23.31
N THR A 248 6.29 11.29 -23.77
CA THR A 248 7.45 12.08 -23.40
C THR A 248 7.48 12.30 -21.89
N ASN A 249 8.66 12.18 -21.29
CA ASN A 249 8.88 12.45 -19.86
C ASN A 249 7.98 11.65 -18.89
N SER A 250 7.60 10.41 -19.23
CA SER A 250 6.80 9.51 -18.38
C SER A 250 7.30 9.43 -16.93
N ASN A 251 8.62 9.39 -16.73
CA ASN A 251 9.30 9.39 -15.42
C ASN A 251 9.00 10.59 -14.49
N ARG A 252 8.31 11.63 -14.99
CA ARG A 252 7.88 12.82 -14.20
C ARG A 252 6.48 12.68 -13.62
N TYR A 253 5.69 11.72 -14.12
CA TYR A 253 4.32 11.45 -13.67
C TYR A 253 4.27 10.26 -12.71
N VAL A 254 3.18 10.17 -11.93
CA VAL A 254 2.85 8.96 -11.18
C VAL A 254 2.14 7.97 -12.12
N MET A 255 2.68 6.77 -12.25
CA MET A 255 2.15 5.70 -13.11
C MET A 255 1.72 4.47 -12.29
N ALA A 256 0.82 3.67 -12.85
CA ALA A 256 0.38 2.40 -12.29
C ALA A 256 1.50 1.35 -12.34
N ASP A 257 1.97 0.93 -11.17
CA ASP A 257 3.06 -0.04 -10.97
C ASP A 257 2.74 -1.45 -11.52
N ILE A 258 1.48 -1.88 -11.37
CA ILE A 258 0.98 -3.18 -11.83
C ILE A 258 -0.44 -3.04 -12.41
N THR A 259 -0.77 -3.90 -13.38
CA THR A 259 -2.15 -4.06 -13.86
C THR A 259 -3.03 -4.57 -12.72
N SER A 260 -4.14 -3.89 -12.50
CA SER A 260 -5.01 -4.10 -11.35
C SER A 260 -6.40 -4.60 -11.76
N PHE A 261 -6.91 -5.58 -11.01
CA PHE A 261 -8.23 -6.18 -11.23
C PHE A 261 -8.74 -6.80 -9.93
N PHE A 262 -10.06 -7.03 -9.84
CA PHE A 262 -10.73 -7.41 -8.59
C PHE A 262 -10.13 -8.66 -7.92
N THR A 263 -9.89 -9.74 -8.68
CA THR A 263 -9.36 -11.00 -8.10
C THR A 263 -7.90 -10.89 -7.65
N LEU A 264 -7.09 -10.01 -8.24
CA LEU A 264 -5.75 -9.68 -7.76
C LEU A 264 -5.79 -8.96 -6.41
N LEU A 265 -6.74 -8.05 -6.20
CA LEU A 265 -6.92 -7.38 -4.90
C LEU A 265 -7.34 -8.37 -3.81
N VAL A 266 -8.23 -9.33 -4.12
CA VAL A 266 -8.59 -10.44 -3.21
C VAL A 266 -7.33 -11.25 -2.85
N GLY A 267 -6.52 -11.64 -3.84
CA GLY A 267 -5.28 -12.40 -3.61
C GLY A 267 -4.24 -11.66 -2.76
N ILE A 268 -4.13 -10.33 -2.90
CA ILE A 268 -3.24 -9.49 -2.08
C ILE A 268 -3.79 -9.33 -0.66
N TYR A 269 -5.11 -9.22 -0.47
CA TYR A 269 -5.68 -9.04 0.86
C TYR A 269 -5.72 -10.33 1.68
N PHE A 270 -6.06 -11.46 1.05
CA PHE A 270 -6.37 -12.72 1.73
C PHE A 270 -5.32 -13.16 2.79
N PRO A 271 -3.99 -13.04 2.56
CA PRO A 271 -2.99 -13.34 3.59
C PRO A 271 -3.19 -12.59 4.92
N SER A 272 -3.79 -11.39 4.90
CA SER A 272 -4.08 -10.57 6.09
C SER A 272 -5.07 -11.24 7.05
N VAL A 273 -5.97 -12.09 6.56
CA VAL A 273 -6.99 -12.75 7.40
C VAL A 273 -6.60 -14.17 7.82
N THR A 274 -5.60 -14.78 7.17
CA THR A 274 -5.18 -16.17 7.41
C THR A 274 -4.46 -16.44 8.75
N GLY A 275 -4.26 -15.41 9.57
CA GLY A 275 -3.56 -15.49 10.87
C GLY A 275 -4.26 -16.29 11.98
N GLN A 276 -5.48 -16.79 11.77
CA GLN A 276 -6.28 -17.55 12.76
C GLN A 276 -5.76 -18.98 13.03
N ARG A 277 -4.53 -19.11 13.55
CA ARG A 277 -3.98 -20.39 13.99
C ARG A 277 -4.18 -20.59 15.49
N VAL A 278 -5.14 -21.44 15.87
CA VAL A 278 -5.37 -21.85 17.27
C VAL A 278 -4.18 -22.68 17.77
N ARG A 279 -3.20 -22.03 18.37
CA ARG A 279 -2.06 -22.70 19.03
C ARG A 279 -2.50 -23.23 20.39
N GLY A 280 -3.04 -24.45 20.41
CA GLY A 280 -3.42 -25.14 21.64
C GLY A 280 -2.22 -25.42 22.54
N ARG A 281 -1.95 -24.55 23.54
CA ARG A 281 -1.11 -24.92 24.69
C ARG A 281 -1.87 -25.95 25.54
N LYS A 282 -1.55 -27.23 25.34
CA LYS A 282 -2.17 -28.40 26.00
C LYS A 282 -1.83 -28.52 27.51
N GLY A 283 -1.62 -27.41 28.21
CA GLY A 283 -1.13 -27.38 29.61
C GLY A 283 -1.64 -26.26 30.53
N GLU A 284 -2.26 -25.18 30.02
CA GLU A 284 -2.68 -24.03 30.85
C GLU A 284 -4.18 -23.73 30.85
N VAL A 285 -5.00 -24.54 30.17
CA VAL A 285 -6.48 -24.45 30.24
C VAL A 285 -7.02 -25.65 31.01
N LYS A 286 -6.71 -25.72 32.31
CA LYS A 286 -7.58 -26.40 33.27
C LYS A 286 -8.72 -25.44 33.59
N GLY A 287 -9.93 -25.78 33.16
CA GLY A 287 -11.12 -25.05 33.58
C GLY A 287 -11.28 -25.09 35.11
N LYS A 288 -11.56 -23.93 35.68
CA LYS A 288 -12.39 -23.76 36.87
C LYS A 288 -13.58 -22.92 36.44
#